data_AF-A0A0B1ZUZ3-F1
#
_entry.id   AF-A0A0B1ZUZ3-F1
#
_cell.length_a   1.000
_cell.length_b   1.000
_cell.length_c   1.000
_cell.angle_alpha   90.00
_cell.angle_beta   90.00
_cell.angle_gamma   90.00
#
_symmetry.space_group_name_H-M   'P 1'
#
loop_
_entity.id
_entity.type
_entity.pdbx_description
1 polymer ?
#
loop_
_entity_poly.entity_id
_entity_poly.type
_entity_poly.pdbx_seq_one_letter_code
_entity_poly.pdbx_strand_id
1 'polypeptide(L)'
;MRILSGVVAATALVVSFPAIADPTAEADVKAKTAAADPAESEAKADPVICERIKEVGSLLRSKKVCMHKSEWEAQRRGDRSNIERSQVQRGLQPAG
;
A
#
# COMPACT_ATOMS: atom_id res chain seq x y z
N MET A 1 -2.84 41.01 26.35
CA MET A 1 -4.20 41.46 26.70
C MET A 1 -4.69 42.42 25.62
N ARG A 2 -5.37 41.89 24.61
CA ARG A 2 -6.25 42.57 23.66
C ARG A 2 -7.08 41.44 23.03
N ILE A 3 -8.37 41.48 23.33
CA ILE A 3 -9.38 40.46 23.10
C ILE A 3 -10.13 40.82 21.79
N LEU A 4 -10.84 39.84 21.21
CA LEU A 4 -11.98 39.96 20.27
C LEU A 4 -11.57 40.21 18.81
N SER A 5 -12.10 39.59 17.76
CA SER A 5 -13.19 38.65 17.49
C SER A 5 -12.89 38.14 16.05
N GLY A 6 -13.01 36.88 15.66
CA GLY A 6 -14.25 36.10 15.63
C GLY A 6 -14.99 36.33 14.31
N VAL A 7 -14.79 35.48 13.29
CA VAL A 7 -15.84 35.04 12.35
C VAL A 7 -15.50 33.63 11.87
N VAL A 8 -16.33 32.68 12.31
CA VAL A 8 -16.47 31.33 11.80
C VAL A 8 -17.17 31.42 10.44
N ALA A 9 -16.59 30.83 9.39
CA ALA A 9 -17.31 30.56 8.15
C ALA A 9 -17.08 29.08 7.78
N ALA A 10 -17.86 28.24 8.44
CA ALA A 10 -18.11 26.87 8.04
C ALA A 10 -19.00 26.90 6.80
N THR A 11 -18.45 26.58 5.63
CA THR A 11 -19.23 26.22 4.44
C THR A 11 -18.99 24.76 4.14
N ALA A 12 -19.85 23.93 4.73
CA ALA A 12 -20.02 22.52 4.39
C ALA A 12 -20.59 22.43 2.97
N LEU A 13 -19.77 22.03 2.01
CA LEU A 13 -20.25 21.59 0.70
C LEU A 13 -20.69 20.13 0.81
N VAL A 14 -22.00 19.97 1.02
CA VAL A 14 -22.74 18.72 0.86
C VAL A 14 -22.79 18.41 -0.64
N VAL A 15 -22.12 17.35 -1.08
CA VAL A 15 -22.29 16.80 -2.43
C VAL A 15 -23.04 15.48 -2.32
N SER A 16 -24.24 15.48 -2.90
CA SER A 16 -25.21 14.39 -2.96
C SER A 16 -24.66 13.11 -3.58
N PHE A 17 -24.94 11.98 -2.93
CA PHE A 17 -24.82 10.63 -3.50
C PHE A 17 -26.12 10.24 -4.21
N PRO A 18 -26.10 9.77 -5.48
CA PRO A 18 -27.21 9.00 -6.03
C PRO A 18 -27.06 7.54 -5.59
N ALA A 19 -27.96 7.11 -4.71
CA ALA A 19 -28.20 5.71 -4.40
C ALA A 19 -28.97 5.06 -5.56
N ILE A 20 -28.33 4.14 -6.28
CA ILE A 20 -29.01 3.21 -7.19
C ILE A 20 -29.21 1.91 -6.41
N ALA A 21 -30.45 1.69 -5.98
CA ALA A 21 -30.92 0.43 -5.45
C ALA A 21 -31.71 -0.29 -6.55
N ASP A 22 -31.16 -1.38 -7.07
CA ASP A 22 -31.88 -2.34 -7.92
C ASP A 22 -31.95 -3.67 -7.14
N PRO A 23 -33.08 -4.00 -6.50
CA PRO A 23 -33.33 -5.32 -5.96
C PRO A 23 -34.08 -6.15 -7.01
N THR A 24 -33.36 -6.84 -7.89
CA THR A 24 -33.98 -7.87 -8.74
C THR A 24 -33.18 -9.16 -8.77
N ALA A 25 -33.92 -10.22 -8.47
CA ALA A 25 -33.68 -11.62 -8.80
C ALA A 25 -32.77 -12.42 -7.85
N GLU A 26 -33.39 -12.90 -6.77
CA GLU A 26 -33.20 -14.27 -6.30
C GLU A 26 -33.45 -15.23 -7.48
N ALA A 27 -32.37 -15.86 -7.97
CA ALA A 27 -32.43 -17.11 -8.71
C ALA A 27 -31.60 -18.12 -7.93
N ASP A 28 -32.33 -19.05 -7.32
CA ASP A 28 -31.84 -20.27 -6.72
C ASP A 28 -30.92 -21.02 -7.72
N VAL A 29 -29.63 -21.04 -7.44
CA VAL A 29 -28.70 -22.03 -7.99
C VAL A 29 -28.04 -22.74 -6.83
N LYS A 30 -28.82 -23.60 -6.18
CA LYS A 30 -28.28 -24.69 -5.38
C LYS A 30 -27.63 -25.71 -6.32
N ALA A 31 -26.37 -25.50 -6.68
CA ALA A 31 -25.58 -26.54 -7.34
C ALA A 31 -24.08 -26.42 -7.02
N LYS A 32 -23.60 -27.49 -6.40
CA LYS A 32 -22.21 -27.97 -6.41
C LYS A 32 -21.27 -27.30 -5.42
N THR A 33 -21.25 -27.88 -4.22
CA THR A 33 -20.05 -28.07 -3.41
C THR A 33 -18.98 -28.76 -4.28
N ALA A 34 -18.24 -27.97 -5.06
CA ALA A 34 -16.89 -28.32 -5.45
C ALA A 34 -16.03 -28.06 -4.21
N ALA A 35 -15.34 -29.10 -3.74
CA ALA A 35 -14.34 -28.99 -2.70
C ALA A 35 -13.38 -27.86 -3.09
N ALA A 36 -13.49 -26.72 -2.41
CA ALA A 36 -12.48 -25.69 -2.43
C ALA A 36 -11.28 -26.29 -1.73
N ASP A 37 -10.25 -26.57 -2.53
CA ASP A 37 -8.90 -26.76 -2.06
C ASP A 37 -8.56 -25.60 -1.10
N PRO A 38 -8.14 -25.84 0.15
CA PRO A 38 -7.86 -24.76 1.10
C PRO A 38 -6.74 -23.81 0.65
N ALA A 39 -6.06 -24.10 -0.46
CA ALA A 39 -4.97 -23.32 -1.02
C ALA A 39 -5.36 -21.91 -1.54
N GLU A 40 -6.63 -21.59 -1.78
CA GLU A 40 -7.01 -20.27 -2.33
C GLU A 40 -7.39 -19.24 -1.26
N SER A 41 -7.57 -19.66 0.00
CA SER A 41 -7.84 -18.76 1.12
C SER A 41 -6.59 -18.06 1.69
N GLU A 42 -5.40 -18.52 1.32
CA GLU A 42 -4.12 -17.90 1.70
C GLU A 42 -3.70 -16.74 0.78
N ALA A 43 -4.42 -16.50 -0.31
CA ALA A 43 -4.14 -15.42 -1.26
C ALA A 43 -4.37 -14.00 -0.68
N LYS A 44 -4.85 -13.89 0.57
CA LYS A 44 -5.07 -12.62 1.28
C LYS A 44 -4.17 -12.41 2.50
N ALA A 45 -3.28 -13.35 2.81
CA ALA A 45 -2.33 -13.19 3.91
C ALA A 45 -1.02 -12.64 3.37
N ASP A 46 -0.66 -11.40 3.75
CA ASP A 46 0.66 -10.83 3.43
C ASP A 46 1.76 -11.65 4.15
N PRO A 47 2.55 -12.48 3.44
CA PRO A 47 3.51 -13.34 4.12
C PRO A 47 4.64 -12.51 4.72
N VAL A 48 5.11 -12.91 5.90
CA VAL A 48 6.28 -12.30 6.54
C VAL A 48 7.55 -12.89 5.92
N ILE A 49 8.42 -12.03 5.39
CA ILE A 49 9.69 -12.38 4.76
C ILE A 49 10.82 -11.83 5.63
N CYS A 50 11.75 -12.70 6.01
CA CYS A 50 12.95 -12.33 6.75
C CYS A 50 14.17 -12.27 5.83
N GLU A 51 14.70 -11.07 5.60
CA GLU A 51 15.91 -10.84 4.81
C GLU A 51 17.08 -10.43 5.71
N ARG A 52 18.32 -10.70 5.29
CA ARG A 52 19.52 -10.21 5.99
C ARG A 52 20.06 -8.98 5.27
N ILE A 53 19.98 -7.83 5.92
CA ILE A 53 20.48 -6.57 5.38
C ILE A 53 21.89 -6.33 5.90
N LYS A 54 22.84 -6.12 4.97
CA LYS A 54 24.18 -5.59 5.26
C LYS A 54 24.24 -4.13 4.83
N GLU A 55 24.61 -3.25 5.74
CA GLU A 55 24.81 -1.84 5.41
C GLU A 55 26.11 -1.69 4.60
N VAL A 56 26.01 -1.02 3.44
CA VAL A 56 27.13 -0.81 2.53
C VAL A 56 28.20 0.03 3.24
N GLY A 57 29.46 -0.44 3.21
CA GLY A 57 30.56 0.19 3.93
C GLY A 57 30.67 -0.19 5.42
N SER A 58 29.73 -0.97 5.96
CA SER A 58 29.82 -1.46 7.33
C SER A 58 30.66 -2.75 7.43
N LEU A 59 31.60 -2.77 8.39
CA LEU A 59 32.33 -3.97 8.82
C LEU A 59 31.48 -4.85 9.75
N LEU A 60 30.35 -4.34 10.24
CA LEU A 60 29.47 -5.08 11.13
C LEU A 60 28.74 -6.20 10.38
N ARG A 61 28.27 -7.19 11.14
CA ARG A 61 27.49 -8.32 10.60
C ARG A 61 26.13 -7.84 10.12
N SER A 62 25.60 -8.55 9.13
CA SER A 62 24.26 -8.29 8.58
C SER A 62 23.19 -8.47 9.67
N LYS A 63 22.23 -7.55 9.75
CA LYS A 63 21.06 -7.67 10.61
C LYS A 63 19.96 -8.46 9.89
N LYS A 64 19.25 -9.34 10.61
CA LYS A 64 18.06 -10.01 10.09
C LYS A 64 16.84 -9.13 10.36
N VAL A 65 16.11 -8.77 9.31
CA VAL A 65 14.89 -7.96 9.40
C VAL A 65 13.76 -8.77 8.81
N CYS A 66 12.67 -8.90 9.55
CA CYS A 66 11.46 -9.59 9.12
C CYS A 66 10.35 -8.56 8.95
N MET A 67 9.77 -8.51 7.76
CA MET A 67 8.69 -7.57 7.41
C MET A 67 7.68 -8.28 6.52
N HIS A 68 6.47 -7.73 6.40
CA HIS A 68 5.50 -8.26 5.45
C HIS A 68 5.97 -8.05 4.01
N LYS A 69 5.54 -8.92 3.09
CA LYS A 69 5.86 -8.80 1.67
C LYS A 69 5.45 -7.43 1.09
N SER A 70 4.28 -6.95 1.46
CA SER A 70 3.75 -5.64 1.06
C SER A 70 4.65 -4.48 1.53
N GLU A 71 5.21 -4.57 2.75
CA GLU A 71 6.16 -3.60 3.28
C GLU A 71 7.51 -3.63 2.53
N TRP A 72 8.02 -4.83 2.22
CA TRP A 72 9.22 -4.97 1.40
C TRP A 72 9.06 -4.36 0.01
N GLU A 73 7.91 -4.56 -0.62
CA GLU A 73 7.61 -3.96 -1.92
C GLU A 73 7.51 -2.43 -1.84
N ALA A 74 6.87 -1.89 -0.80
CA ALA A 74 6.84 -0.45 -0.55
C ALA A 74 8.26 0.12 -0.37
N GLN A 75 9.10 -0.54 0.41
CA GLN A 75 10.50 -0.14 0.63
C GLN A 75 11.29 -0.14 -0.68
N ARG A 76 11.26 -1.24 -1.46
CA ARG A 76 11.98 -1.34 -2.74
C ARG A 76 11.54 -0.27 -3.75
N ARG A 77 10.24 0.06 -3.80
CA ARG A 77 9.74 1.16 -4.65
C ARG A 77 10.29 2.51 -4.21
N GLY A 78 10.33 2.77 -2.91
CA GLY A 78 10.92 3.99 -2.34
C GLY A 78 12.40 4.11 -2.67
N ASP A 79 13.17 3.03 -2.43
CA ASP A 79 14.61 2.99 -2.71
C ASP A 79 14.91 3.22 -4.18
N ARG A 80 14.16 2.56 -5.08
CA ARG A 80 14.28 2.76 -6.52
C ARG A 80 14.05 4.22 -6.92
N SER A 81 12.97 4.82 -6.41
CA SER A 81 12.63 6.22 -6.70
C SER A 81 13.73 7.18 -6.21
N ASN A 82 14.32 6.91 -5.05
CA ASN A 82 15.43 7.69 -4.50
C ASN A 82 16.70 7.55 -5.34
N ILE A 83 17.02 6.32 -5.76
CA ILE A 83 18.16 6.03 -6.63
C ILE A 83 18.00 6.74 -7.97
N GLU A 84 16.86 6.59 -8.64
CA GLU A 84 16.57 7.23 -9.93
C GLU A 84 16.68 8.76 -9.83
N ARG A 85 16.07 9.37 -8.81
CA ARG A 85 16.19 10.81 -8.56
C ARG A 85 17.65 11.23 -8.39
N SER A 86 18.43 10.49 -7.62
CA SER A 86 19.84 10.79 -7.37
C SER A 86 20.71 10.66 -8.62
N GLN A 87 20.41 9.71 -9.51
CA GLN A 87 21.14 9.53 -10.77
C GLN A 87 20.87 10.69 -11.73
N VAL A 88 19.60 11.08 -11.89
CA VAL A 88 19.21 12.24 -12.72
C VAL A 88 19.86 13.53 -12.21
N GLN A 89 19.83 13.77 -10.88
CA GLN A 89 20.47 14.95 -10.28
C GLN A 89 21.98 15.01 -10.49
N ARG A 90 22.64 13.85 -10.59
CA ARG A 90 24.08 13.76 -10.85
C ARG A 90 24.42 13.79 -12.34
N GLY A 91 23.43 13.94 -13.22
CA GLY A 91 23.63 13.94 -14.67
C GLY A 91 24.03 12.58 -15.26
N LEU A 92 23.93 11.49 -14.48
CA LEU A 92 24.11 10.15 -14.99
C LEU A 92 22.80 9.71 -15.67
N GLN A 93 22.75 9.86 -17.00
CA GLN A 93 21.69 9.27 -17.80
C GLN A 93 21.92 7.76 -17.87
N PRO A 94 20.90 6.90 -17.66
CA PRO A 94 21.07 5.47 -17.89
C PRO A 94 21.48 5.24 -19.35
N ALA A 95 22.63 4.59 -19.55
CA ALA A 95 23.07 4.20 -20.89
C ALA A 95 22.06 3.16 -21.44
N GLY A 96 21.36 3.54 -22.50
CA GLY A 96 20.49 2.67 -23.27
C GLY A 96 21.27 1.84 -24.28
#